data_AF-A0A093US03-F1
#
_entry.id   AF-A0A093US03-F1
#
_cell.length_a   1.000
_cell.length_b   1.000
_cell.length_c   1.000
_cell.angle_alpha   90.00
_cell.angle_beta   90.00
_cell.angle_gamma   90.00
#
_symmetry.space_group_name_H-M   'P 1'
#
loop_
_entity.id
_entity.type
_entity.pdbx_description
1 polymer ?
#
loop_
_entity_poly.entity_id
_entity_poly.type
_entity_poly.pdbx_seq_one_letter_code
_entity_poly.pdbx_strand_id
1 'polypeptide(L)'
;MHLNTPLSLLTAAAATLTPLATAQCNGKTAYCDRSWSNITAVGAHDSPFVGSSLSDNQDINITAQLEMGIRFLQGQTHHFLGELMMCHTSCFLEDAGTLTNFLSEIKTWLDANPKEVVTVLVTNGDNVGIGNFSAAFESSGIDKYAYVPKTSPGVLPIGDWPTLQELIDQGKRVVAFLGMSLSSLG
;
A
#
# COMPACT_ATOMS: atom_id res chain seq x y z
N MET A 1 20.88 73.90 -14.92
CA MET A 1 21.31 72.49 -14.87
C MET A 1 20.37 71.76 -13.93
N HIS A 2 19.39 71.02 -14.47
CA HIS A 2 18.50 70.18 -13.68
C HIS A 2 19.14 68.79 -13.51
N LEU A 3 19.36 68.35 -12.27
CA LEU A 3 19.79 66.99 -11.98
C LEU A 3 18.55 66.09 -11.84
N ASN A 4 18.46 65.06 -12.68
CA ASN A 4 17.51 63.95 -12.53
C ASN A 4 18.15 62.84 -11.71
N THR A 5 17.58 62.53 -10.55
CA THR A 5 17.91 61.34 -9.75
C THR A 5 16.93 60.22 -10.11
N PRO A 6 17.38 59.01 -10.49
CA PRO A 6 16.47 57.90 -10.73
C PRO A 6 16.07 57.26 -9.39
N LEU A 7 14.77 57.04 -9.22
CA LEU A 7 14.20 56.34 -8.09
C LEU A 7 14.26 54.82 -8.37
N SER A 8 15.19 54.10 -7.73
CA SER A 8 15.22 52.64 -7.77
C SER A 8 14.09 52.06 -6.92
N LEU A 9 13.11 51.43 -7.56
CA LEU A 9 12.12 50.58 -6.90
C LEU A 9 12.78 49.25 -6.51
N LEU A 10 12.95 49.00 -5.21
CA LEU A 10 13.20 47.65 -4.70
C LEU A 10 11.88 46.88 -4.64
N THR A 11 11.69 45.90 -5.52
CA THR A 11 10.66 44.86 -5.39
C THR A 11 11.09 43.86 -4.32
N ALA A 12 10.43 43.88 -3.16
CA ALA A 12 10.57 42.83 -2.16
C ALA A 12 9.83 41.57 -2.63
N ALA A 13 10.56 40.50 -2.94
CA ALA A 13 9.98 39.19 -3.20
C ALA A 13 9.50 38.58 -1.87
N ALA A 14 8.18 38.50 -1.67
CA ALA A 14 7.61 37.78 -0.56
C ALA A 14 7.78 36.26 -0.79
N ALA A 15 8.68 35.63 -0.03
CA ALA A 15 8.79 34.18 -0.01
C ALA A 15 7.56 33.61 0.71
N THR A 16 6.68 32.94 -0.02
CA THR A 16 5.60 32.15 0.56
C THR A 16 6.21 30.91 1.21
N LEU A 17 6.33 30.92 2.55
CA LEU A 17 6.59 29.73 3.33
C LEU A 17 5.35 28.83 3.24
N THR A 18 5.38 27.82 2.36
CA THR A 18 4.45 26.70 2.45
C THR A 18 4.72 26.01 3.78
N PRO A 19 3.73 25.89 4.69
CA PRO A 19 3.93 25.09 5.88
C PRO A 19 4.28 23.68 5.41
N LEU A 20 5.43 23.15 5.84
CA LEU A 20 5.67 21.72 5.75
C LEU A 20 4.47 21.06 6.42
N ALA A 21 3.67 20.33 5.63
CA ALA A 21 2.63 19.49 6.17
C ALA A 21 3.27 18.71 7.32
N THR A 22 2.77 18.92 8.54
CA THR A 22 3.22 18.19 9.72
C THR A 22 3.28 16.72 9.33
N ALA A 23 4.38 16.04 9.66
CA ALA A 23 4.51 14.62 9.38
C ALA A 23 3.25 13.90 9.89
N GLN A 24 2.47 13.37 8.94
CA GLN A 24 1.23 12.67 9.18
C GLN A 24 1.47 11.22 8.79
N CYS A 25 1.35 10.31 9.75
CA CYS A 25 1.46 8.88 9.48
C CYS A 25 0.06 8.37 9.18
N ASN A 26 -0.18 7.91 7.96
CA ASN A 26 -1.52 7.61 7.46
C ASN A 26 -2.52 8.77 7.68
N GLY A 27 -2.12 9.99 7.30
CA GLY A 27 -2.94 11.20 7.43
C GLY A 27 -3.15 11.73 8.86
N LYS A 28 -2.56 11.13 9.90
CA LYS A 28 -2.73 11.59 11.30
C LYS A 28 -1.43 11.58 12.11
N THR A 29 -1.07 12.71 12.71
CA THR A 29 0.11 12.80 13.58
C THR A 29 0.01 11.88 14.81
N ALA A 30 -1.19 11.70 15.37
CA ALA A 30 -1.43 10.81 16.51
C ALA A 30 -1.18 9.32 16.22
N TYR A 31 -0.99 8.94 14.95
CA TYR A 31 -0.65 7.58 14.54
C TYR A 31 0.87 7.33 14.48
N CYS A 32 1.68 8.39 14.42
CA CYS A 32 3.13 8.23 14.23
C CYS A 32 3.80 7.45 15.36
N ASP A 33 3.44 7.70 16.61
CA ASP A 33 4.03 7.03 17.78
C ASP A 33 3.33 5.70 18.14
N ARG A 34 2.33 5.26 17.37
CA ARG A 34 1.62 4.01 17.62
C ARG A 34 2.27 2.87 16.85
N SER A 35 2.50 1.74 17.52
CA SER A 35 2.84 0.47 16.87
C SER A 35 1.82 0.14 15.77
N TRP A 36 2.29 -0.40 14.64
CA TRP A 36 1.41 -0.86 13.56
C TRP A 36 0.34 -1.83 14.08
N SER A 37 0.71 -2.69 15.04
CA SER A 37 -0.19 -3.64 15.72
C SER A 37 -1.27 -2.98 16.61
N ASN A 38 -1.21 -1.66 16.82
CA ASN A 38 -2.14 -0.88 17.64
C ASN A 38 -2.78 0.27 16.85
N ILE A 39 -3.06 0.02 15.57
CA ILE A 39 -3.80 0.91 14.67
C ILE A 39 -5.10 0.23 14.25
N THR A 40 -6.21 0.98 14.27
CA THR A 40 -7.46 0.57 13.62
C THR A 40 -7.50 1.19 12.24
N ALA A 41 -7.54 0.35 11.20
CA ALA A 41 -7.66 0.76 9.82
C ALA A 41 -8.99 0.26 9.23
N VAL A 42 -9.55 1.03 8.29
CA VAL A 42 -10.61 0.53 7.42
C VAL A 42 -9.96 -0.30 6.33
N GLY A 43 -10.54 -1.47 6.05
CA GLY A 43 -10.09 -2.38 5.01
C GLY A 43 -11.11 -2.56 3.90
N ALA A 44 -10.64 -2.88 2.70
CA ALA A 44 -11.44 -3.28 1.57
C ALA A 44 -11.28 -4.79 1.33
N HIS A 45 -12.38 -5.53 1.53
CA HIS A 45 -12.47 -6.95 1.23
C HIS A 45 -12.57 -7.12 -0.29
N ASP A 46 -11.75 -8.02 -0.83
CA ASP A 46 -11.75 -8.31 -2.27
C ASP A 46 -11.59 -7.04 -3.13
N SER A 47 -10.68 -6.18 -2.67
CA SER A 47 -10.33 -4.88 -3.23
C SER A 47 -10.12 -4.80 -4.75
N PRO A 48 -9.55 -5.80 -5.45
CA PRO A 48 -9.30 -5.70 -6.89
C PRO A 48 -10.53 -5.92 -7.75
N PHE A 49 -11.62 -6.50 -7.22
CA PHE A 49 -12.79 -6.89 -8.02
C PHE A 49 -13.77 -5.70 -8.08
N VAL A 50 -13.63 -4.92 -9.15
CA VAL A 50 -14.28 -3.62 -9.32
C VAL A 50 -15.27 -3.66 -10.47
N GLY A 51 -16.53 -3.37 -10.17
CA GLY A 51 -17.58 -3.34 -11.19
C GLY A 51 -18.97 -3.36 -10.56
N SER A 52 -19.97 -3.68 -11.38
CA SER A 52 -21.38 -3.69 -10.98
C SER A 52 -22.05 -5.07 -11.09
N SER A 53 -21.26 -6.12 -11.30
CA SER A 53 -21.71 -7.51 -11.38
C SER A 53 -21.89 -8.12 -9.99
N LEU A 54 -22.44 -9.34 -9.93
CA LEU A 54 -22.62 -10.05 -8.66
C LEU A 54 -21.31 -10.58 -8.06
N SER A 55 -20.24 -10.63 -8.85
CA SER A 55 -18.91 -11.05 -8.41
C SER A 55 -18.02 -9.88 -8.01
N ASP A 56 -18.43 -8.65 -8.28
CA ASP A 56 -17.68 -7.45 -7.90
C ASP A 56 -17.90 -7.10 -6.43
N ASN A 57 -16.87 -6.57 -5.79
CA ASN A 57 -16.89 -6.20 -4.38
C ASN A 57 -16.73 -4.69 -4.15
N GLN A 58 -16.19 -3.96 -5.12
CA GLN A 58 -15.90 -2.54 -5.00
C GLN A 58 -16.41 -1.76 -6.21
N ASP A 59 -16.75 -0.48 -6.03
CA ASP A 59 -17.15 0.42 -7.11
C ASP A 59 -15.98 1.24 -7.69
N ILE A 60 -14.83 1.20 -7.02
CA ILE A 60 -13.69 2.09 -7.27
C ILE A 60 -12.36 1.32 -7.26
N ASN A 61 -11.41 1.78 -8.08
CA ASN A 61 -10.09 1.15 -8.20
C ASN A 61 -9.23 1.28 -6.92
N ILE A 62 -8.11 0.58 -6.89
CA ILE A 62 -7.22 0.49 -5.72
C ILE A 62 -6.70 1.86 -5.32
N THR A 63 -6.26 2.66 -6.28
CA THR A 63 -5.81 4.03 -6.02
C THR A 63 -6.89 4.85 -5.31
N ALA A 64 -8.13 4.83 -5.80
CA ALA A 64 -9.24 5.57 -5.21
C ALA A 64 -9.61 5.04 -3.80
N GLN A 65 -9.55 3.72 -3.57
CA GLN A 65 -9.74 3.15 -2.23
C GLN A 65 -8.70 3.71 -1.25
N LEU A 66 -7.43 3.75 -1.66
CA LEU A 66 -6.33 4.31 -0.86
C LEU A 66 -6.53 5.81 -0.60
N GLU A 67 -6.94 6.60 -1.60
CA GLU A 67 -7.25 8.03 -1.43
C GLU A 67 -8.42 8.28 -0.46
N MET A 68 -9.36 7.34 -0.35
CA MET A 68 -10.46 7.40 0.62
C MET A 68 -10.08 6.97 2.04
N GLY A 69 -8.81 6.63 2.28
CA GLY A 69 -8.29 6.29 3.60
C GLY A 69 -8.27 4.79 3.92
N ILE A 70 -8.54 3.90 2.96
CA ILE A 70 -8.32 2.46 3.13
C ILE A 70 -6.83 2.19 3.33
N ARG A 71 -6.48 1.41 4.36
CA ARG A 71 -5.07 1.03 4.65
C ARG A 71 -4.87 -0.47 4.81
N PHE A 72 -5.91 -1.24 4.51
CA PHE A 72 -5.87 -2.69 4.41
C PHE A 72 -6.57 -3.12 3.12
N LEU A 73 -5.82 -3.65 2.17
CA LEU A 73 -6.35 -4.18 0.91
C LEU A 73 -6.26 -5.69 0.97
N GLN A 74 -7.39 -6.37 0.79
CA GLN A 74 -7.41 -7.82 0.66
C GLN A 74 -7.86 -8.23 -0.74
N GLY A 75 -7.28 -9.29 -1.27
CA GLY A 75 -7.70 -9.91 -2.53
C GLY A 75 -7.45 -11.40 -2.55
N GLN A 76 -7.98 -12.07 -3.56
CA GLN A 76 -7.77 -13.50 -3.79
C GLN A 76 -6.80 -13.69 -4.95
N THR A 77 -5.93 -14.70 -4.88
CA THR A 77 -5.06 -15.06 -6.01
C THR A 77 -5.29 -16.50 -6.44
N HIS A 78 -5.24 -16.71 -7.75
CA HIS A 78 -5.28 -18.01 -8.39
C HIS A 78 -4.15 -18.15 -9.40
N HIS A 79 -3.65 -19.37 -9.57
CA HIS A 79 -2.67 -19.67 -10.60
C HIS A 79 -3.38 -20.02 -11.91
N PHE A 80 -3.30 -19.11 -12.88
CA PHE A 80 -4.01 -19.24 -14.14
C PHE A 80 -3.10 -18.84 -15.29
N LEU A 81 -3.08 -19.66 -16.34
CA LEU A 81 -2.23 -19.48 -17.53
C LEU A 81 -0.73 -19.24 -17.24
N GLY A 82 -0.23 -19.77 -16.12
CA GLY A 82 1.18 -19.69 -15.74
C GLY A 82 1.55 -18.48 -14.88
N GLU A 83 0.58 -17.66 -14.48
CA GLU A 83 0.79 -16.48 -13.64
C GLU A 83 -0.12 -16.50 -12.40
N LEU A 84 0.24 -15.72 -11.38
CA LEU A 84 -0.66 -15.41 -10.27
C LEU A 84 -1.58 -14.27 -10.69
N MET A 85 -2.87 -14.58 -10.78
CA MET A 85 -3.94 -13.69 -11.18
C MET A 85 -4.79 -13.30 -9.97
N MET A 86 -5.29 -12.07 -9.95
CA MET A 86 -6.29 -11.60 -9.01
C MET A 86 -7.65 -12.08 -9.50
N CYS A 87 -8.12 -13.23 -9.01
CA CYS A 87 -9.39 -13.80 -9.43
C CYS A 87 -10.34 -14.02 -8.25
N HIS A 88 -11.63 -13.70 -8.40
CA HIS A 88 -12.63 -13.92 -7.36
C HIS A 88 -13.17 -15.34 -7.47
N THR A 89 -12.80 -16.24 -6.56
CA THR A 89 -13.12 -17.70 -6.59
C THR A 89 -12.51 -18.48 -7.77
N SER A 90 -12.55 -17.94 -9.00
CA SER A 90 -11.90 -18.48 -10.20
C SER A 90 -11.78 -17.40 -11.27
N CYS A 91 -10.78 -17.49 -12.15
CA CYS A 91 -10.59 -16.50 -13.23
C CYS A 91 -11.67 -16.55 -14.32
N PHE A 92 -12.52 -17.58 -14.32
CA PHE A 92 -13.71 -17.61 -15.18
C PHE A 92 -14.88 -16.82 -14.61
N LEU A 93 -14.92 -16.64 -13.29
CA LEU A 93 -15.96 -15.86 -12.62
C LEU A 93 -15.62 -14.38 -12.69
N GLU A 94 -14.40 -14.02 -12.28
CA GLU A 94 -13.89 -12.65 -12.37
C GLU A 94 -12.36 -12.68 -12.37
N ASP A 95 -11.75 -11.87 -13.25
CA ASP A 95 -10.30 -11.73 -13.42
C ASP A 95 -9.93 -10.24 -13.47
N ALA A 96 -9.35 -9.75 -12.38
CA ALA A 96 -8.89 -8.37 -12.23
C ALA A 96 -7.43 -8.17 -12.68
N GLY A 97 -6.86 -9.12 -13.43
CA GLY A 97 -5.49 -9.05 -13.94
C GLY A 97 -4.45 -9.67 -13.01
N THR A 98 -3.16 -9.44 -13.29
CA THR A 98 -2.08 -10.11 -12.56
C THR A 98 -1.88 -9.55 -11.15
N LEU A 99 -1.40 -10.39 -10.22
CA LEU A 99 -0.93 -9.95 -8.90
C LEU A 99 0.16 -8.87 -9.03
N THR A 100 1.05 -9.00 -10.00
CA THR A 100 2.10 -8.00 -10.28
C THR A 100 1.52 -6.63 -10.60
N ASN A 101 0.44 -6.55 -11.40
CA ASN A 101 -0.21 -5.28 -11.74
C ASN A 101 -0.88 -4.66 -10.51
N PHE A 102 -1.61 -5.47 -9.72
CA PHE A 102 -2.22 -5.02 -8.46
C PHE A 102 -1.17 -4.43 -7.50
N LEU A 103 -0.05 -5.12 -7.30
CA LEU A 103 1.05 -4.63 -6.47
C LEU A 103 1.74 -3.38 -7.06
N SER A 104 1.86 -3.30 -8.39
CA SER A 104 2.45 -2.14 -9.07
C SER A 104 1.60 -0.88 -8.92
N GLU A 105 0.27 -1.00 -8.92
CA GLU A 105 -0.64 0.11 -8.65
C GLU A 105 -0.44 0.65 -7.22
N ILE A 106 -0.41 -0.26 -6.22
CA ILE A 106 -0.16 0.12 -4.81
C ILE A 106 1.21 0.77 -4.67
N LYS A 107 2.24 0.21 -5.30
CA LYS A 107 3.61 0.75 -5.29
C LYS A 107 3.64 2.16 -5.87
N THR A 108 2.97 2.38 -7.00
CA THR A 108 2.90 3.70 -7.66
C THR A 108 2.25 4.72 -6.75
N TRP A 109 1.16 4.34 -6.08
CA TRP A 109 0.52 5.21 -5.08
C TRP A 109 1.45 5.50 -3.90
N LEU A 110 2.16 4.49 -3.38
CA LEU A 110 3.12 4.66 -2.28
C LEU A 110 4.32 5.53 -2.66
N ASP A 111 4.75 5.57 -3.92
CA ASP A 111 5.81 6.49 -4.39
C ASP A 111 5.37 7.95 -4.22
N ALA A 112 4.11 8.25 -4.58
CA ALA A 112 3.52 9.58 -4.45
C ALA A 112 3.18 9.94 -3.00
N ASN A 113 3.04 8.94 -2.13
CA ASN A 113 2.56 9.09 -0.76
C ASN A 113 3.59 8.55 0.27
N PRO A 114 4.72 9.25 0.51
CA PRO A 114 5.86 8.74 1.26
C PRO A 114 5.61 8.55 2.77
N LYS A 115 4.48 9.04 3.30
CA LYS A 115 4.12 8.95 4.73
C LYS A 115 2.98 7.95 5.01
N GLU A 116 2.69 7.13 4.01
CA GLU A 116 1.63 6.13 4.07
C GLU A 116 2.21 4.73 4.23
N VAL A 117 1.57 3.92 5.06
CA VAL A 117 1.83 2.51 5.31
C VAL A 117 0.57 1.72 4.96
N VAL A 118 0.70 0.74 4.06
CA VAL A 118 -0.41 -0.06 3.55
C VAL A 118 -0.23 -1.52 3.97
N THR A 119 -1.33 -2.15 4.37
CA THR A 119 -1.38 -3.58 4.61
C THR A 119 -2.00 -4.28 3.40
N VAL A 120 -1.37 -5.35 2.93
CA VAL A 120 -1.87 -6.17 1.83
C VAL A 120 -2.06 -7.59 2.32
N LEU A 121 -3.23 -8.19 2.08
CA LEU A 121 -3.47 -9.60 2.28
C LEU A 121 -3.90 -10.23 0.95
N VAL A 122 -3.17 -11.25 0.50
CA VAL A 122 -3.59 -12.07 -0.63
C VAL A 122 -3.81 -13.51 -0.18
N THR A 123 -4.78 -14.20 -0.76
CA THR A 123 -5.02 -15.62 -0.45
C THR A 123 -4.31 -16.53 -1.45
N ASN A 124 -3.81 -17.67 -0.98
CA ASN A 124 -3.21 -18.72 -1.78
C ASN A 124 -4.09 -19.98 -1.70
N GLY A 125 -5.24 -19.94 -2.37
CA GLY A 125 -6.19 -21.06 -2.40
C GLY A 125 -5.68 -22.28 -3.18
N ASP A 126 -4.82 -22.04 -4.17
CA ASP A 126 -4.32 -23.07 -5.10
C ASP A 126 -3.03 -23.75 -4.59
N ASN A 127 -2.58 -23.43 -3.37
CA ASN A 127 -1.34 -23.95 -2.77
C ASN A 127 -0.10 -23.75 -3.67
N VAL A 128 -0.01 -22.58 -4.30
CA VAL A 128 1.09 -22.18 -5.15
C VAL A 128 2.35 -21.96 -4.30
N GLY A 129 3.52 -22.34 -4.83
CA GLY A 129 4.79 -22.13 -4.15
C GLY A 129 5.06 -20.65 -3.86
N ILE A 130 5.61 -20.36 -2.67
CA ILE A 130 5.88 -18.98 -2.22
C ILE A 130 6.80 -18.19 -3.17
N GLY A 131 7.65 -18.89 -3.93
CA GLY A 131 8.53 -18.28 -4.94
C GLY A 131 7.78 -17.50 -6.02
N ASN A 132 6.57 -17.94 -6.41
CA ASN A 132 5.74 -17.22 -7.36
C ASN A 132 5.26 -15.87 -6.79
N PHE A 133 4.93 -15.84 -5.49
CA PHE A 133 4.57 -14.60 -4.81
C PHE A 133 5.78 -13.67 -4.66
N SER A 134 6.96 -14.19 -4.27
CA SER A 134 8.20 -13.41 -4.23
C SER A 134 8.50 -12.77 -5.58
N ALA A 135 8.39 -13.53 -6.67
CA ALA A 135 8.63 -13.04 -8.03
C ALA A 135 7.67 -11.90 -8.42
N ALA A 136 6.39 -11.97 -8.03
CA ALA A 136 5.43 -10.89 -8.27
C ALA A 136 5.75 -9.62 -7.46
N PHE A 137 6.17 -9.78 -6.20
CA PHE A 137 6.60 -8.67 -5.34
C PHE A 137 7.87 -8.00 -5.89
N GLU A 138 8.85 -8.77 -6.33
CA GLU A 138 10.09 -8.28 -6.95
C GLU A 138 9.82 -7.60 -8.29
N SER A 139 8.97 -8.20 -9.14
CA SER A 139 8.66 -7.66 -10.47
C SER A 139 7.88 -6.35 -10.42
N SER A 140 6.99 -6.19 -9.43
CA SER A 140 6.30 -4.91 -9.18
C SER A 140 7.19 -3.87 -8.49
N GLY A 141 8.31 -4.30 -7.91
CA GLY A 141 9.23 -3.47 -7.12
C GLY A 141 8.68 -3.03 -5.77
N ILE A 142 7.52 -3.56 -5.34
CA ILE A 142 6.91 -3.25 -4.04
C ILE A 142 7.68 -3.90 -2.88
N ASP A 143 8.44 -4.96 -3.16
CA ASP A 143 9.33 -5.65 -2.23
C ASP A 143 10.27 -4.69 -1.48
N LYS A 144 10.69 -3.60 -2.13
CA LYS A 144 11.51 -2.54 -1.54
C LYS A 144 10.84 -1.90 -0.32
N TYR A 145 9.51 -1.84 -0.31
CA TYR A 145 8.69 -1.32 0.79
C TYR A 145 8.25 -2.39 1.79
N ALA A 146 8.43 -3.68 1.50
CA ALA A 146 7.99 -4.74 2.39
C ALA A 146 8.76 -4.74 3.71
N TYR A 147 8.04 -4.67 4.83
CA TYR A 147 8.59 -4.90 6.16
C TYR A 147 8.81 -6.39 6.38
N VAL A 148 10.06 -6.77 6.66
CA VAL A 148 10.44 -8.12 7.04
C VAL A 148 10.91 -8.10 8.50
N PRO A 149 10.20 -8.77 9.43
CA PRO A 149 10.63 -8.85 10.82
C PRO A 149 12.03 -9.47 10.96
N LYS A 150 12.84 -8.94 11.86
CA LYS A 150 14.16 -9.54 12.20
C LYS A 150 14.05 -10.97 12.73
N THR A 151 12.89 -11.32 13.28
CA THR A 151 12.59 -12.67 13.79
C THR A 151 12.28 -13.67 12.69
N SER A 152 12.06 -13.23 11.45
CA SER A 152 11.68 -14.10 10.33
C SER A 152 12.67 -15.25 10.15
N PRO A 153 12.21 -16.51 9.96
CA PRO A 153 10.83 -16.93 9.73
C PRO A 153 9.98 -17.15 11.00
N GLY A 154 10.52 -16.84 12.18
CA GLY A 154 9.80 -16.92 13.46
C GLY A 154 8.75 -15.83 13.67
N VAL A 155 7.90 -16.04 14.67
CA VAL A 155 6.81 -15.12 15.02
C VAL A 155 7.36 -13.82 15.62
N LEU A 156 6.87 -12.68 15.13
CA LEU A 156 7.08 -11.38 15.76
C LEU A 156 6.01 -11.18 16.85
N PRO A 157 6.36 -11.04 18.14
CA PRO A 157 5.41 -10.75 19.20
C PRO A 157 4.64 -9.46 18.92
N ILE A 158 3.37 -9.39 19.33
CA ILE A 158 2.49 -8.24 19.04
C ILE A 158 3.04 -6.90 19.58
N GLY A 159 3.76 -6.94 20.71
CA GLY A 159 4.36 -5.77 21.34
C GLY A 159 5.67 -5.30 20.69
N ASP A 160 6.25 -6.10 19.80
CA ASP A 160 7.53 -5.82 19.14
C ASP A 160 7.33 -5.22 17.73
N TRP A 161 6.09 -4.97 17.33
CA TRP A 161 5.81 -4.30 16.08
C TRP A 161 6.26 -2.84 16.13
N PRO A 162 7.00 -2.37 15.10
CA PRO A 162 7.45 -0.99 15.01
C PRO A 162 6.26 -0.03 14.93
N THR A 163 6.51 1.21 15.32
CA THR A 163 5.59 2.31 15.10
C THR A 163 5.44 2.62 13.62
N LEU A 164 4.35 3.31 13.25
CA LEU A 164 4.19 3.76 11.87
C LEU A 164 5.31 4.72 11.44
N GLN A 165 5.77 5.59 12.34
CA GLN A 165 6.88 6.49 12.06
C GLN A 165 8.17 5.71 11.76
N GLU A 166 8.49 4.68 12.55
CA GLU A 166 9.67 3.84 12.32
C GLU A 166 9.59 3.09 10.98
N LEU A 167 8.43 2.56 10.61
CA LEU A 167 8.22 1.92 9.30
C LEU A 167 8.43 2.91 8.15
N ILE A 168 7.91 4.14 8.28
CA ILE A 168 8.06 5.21 7.30
C ILE A 168 9.52 5.63 7.17
N ASP A 169 10.23 5.83 8.29
CA ASP A 169 11.62 6.28 8.30
C ASP A 169 12.57 5.23 7.71
N GLN A 170 12.25 3.95 7.87
CA GLN A 170 12.96 2.85 7.23
C GLN A 170 12.55 2.62 5.76
N GLY A 171 11.53 3.34 5.28
CA GLY A 171 10.92 3.11 3.97
C GLY A 171 10.20 1.77 3.85
N LYS A 172 9.95 1.05 4.95
CA LYS A 172 9.30 -0.27 5.01
C LYS A 172 7.80 -0.12 5.22
N ARG A 173 7.13 0.39 4.18
CA ARG A 173 5.75 0.88 4.22
C ARG A 173 4.69 -0.10 3.75
N VAL A 174 5.04 -1.37 3.54
CA VAL A 174 4.10 -2.45 3.20
C VAL A 174 4.21 -3.58 4.20
N VAL A 175 3.09 -3.93 4.82
CA VAL A 175 2.95 -5.16 5.63
C VAL A 175 2.13 -6.15 4.82
N ALA A 176 2.75 -7.27 4.43
CA ALA A 176 2.12 -8.26 3.56
C ALA A 176 1.79 -9.54 4.34
N PHE A 177 0.58 -10.06 4.13
CA PHE A 177 0.13 -11.35 4.64
C PHE A 177 -0.26 -12.26 3.49
N LEU A 178 0.08 -13.54 3.62
CA LEU A 178 -0.41 -14.60 2.75
C LEU A 178 -1.40 -15.46 3.54
N GLY A 179 -2.67 -15.41 3.15
CA GLY A 179 -3.72 -16.26 3.71
C GLY A 179 -3.75 -17.61 3.02
N MET A 180 -3.66 -18.71 3.77
CA MET A 180 -3.87 -20.05 3.23
C MET A 180 -5.34 -20.44 3.42
N SER A 181 -5.97 -21.03 2.41
CA SER A 181 -7.26 -21.70 2.62
C SER A 181 -7.02 -23.02 3.35
N LEU A 182 -7.64 -23.22 4.53
CA LEU A 182 -7.52 -24.43 5.35
C LEU A 182 -8.36 -25.60 4.79
N SER A 183 -8.31 -25.87 3.48
CA SER A 183 -9.03 -26.99 2.88
C SER A 183 -8.26 -28.31 2.87
N SER A 184 -7.04 -28.37 3.43
CA SER A 184 -6.18 -29.56 3.40
C SER A 184 -5.73 -30.09 4.77
N LEU A 185 -6.41 -29.76 5.87
CA LEU A 185 -6.32 -30.52 7.11
C LEU A 185 -7.49 -31.52 7.17
N GLY A 186 -7.40 -32.53 6.30
CA GLY A 186 -8.20 -33.75 6.33
C GLY A 186 -7.30 -34.94 6.59
#